data_AF-A0ABD5NN54-F1
#
_entry.id   AF-A0ABD5NN54-F1
#
_cell.length_a   1.000
_cell.length_b   1.000
_cell.length_c   1.000
_cell.angle_alpha   90.00
_cell.angle_beta   90.00
_cell.angle_gamma   90.00
#
_symmetry.space_group_name_H-M   'P 1'
#
loop_
_entity.id
_entity.type
_entity.pdbx_description
1 polymer ?
#
loop_
_entity_poly.entity_id
_entity_poly.type
_entity_poly.pdbx_seq_one_letter_code
_entity_poly.pdbx_strand_id
1 'polypeptide(L)'
;MGIHVPGQSPKRIDVPNLSLSIDEWYTKPRNYESPELIPEFIHALYDYLSPIYVYGDMYLDESVLSESGIERGEIEDLFWVNGFGPEMVENLGRERVLEAPAWRVDEREDGGVFLWLSKYAFTGRSEYLEALHEQFGLES
;
A
#
# COMPACT_ATOMS: atom_id res chain seq x y z
N MET A 1 3.20 -11.63 -6.91
CA MET A 1 3.03 -10.40 -6.11
C MET A 1 2.34 -10.81 -4.84
N GLY A 2 2.84 -10.40 -3.68
CA GLY A 2 2.13 -10.52 -2.42
C GLY A 2 1.37 -9.23 -2.13
N ILE A 3 0.17 -9.35 -1.56
CA ILE A 3 -0.52 -8.25 -0.89
C ILE A 3 -0.65 -8.66 0.56
N HIS A 4 -0.15 -7.83 1.45
CA HIS A 4 -0.10 -8.12 2.87
C HIS A 4 -0.92 -7.09 3.63
N VAL A 5 -1.69 -7.60 4.59
CA VAL A 5 -2.59 -6.84 5.45
C VAL A 5 -2.25 -7.25 6.88
N PRO A 6 -1.45 -6.49 7.62
CA PRO A 6 -1.17 -6.75 9.01
C PRO A 6 -2.48 -6.66 9.81
N GLY A 7 -2.77 -7.67 10.60
CA GLY A 7 -4.08 -7.84 11.23
C GLY A 7 -4.25 -7.11 12.57
N GLN A 8 -3.49 -6.05 12.80
CA GLN A 8 -3.67 -5.21 13.97
C GLN A 8 -4.66 -4.09 13.60
N SER A 9 -5.80 -4.00 14.29
CA SER A 9 -6.76 -2.90 14.17
C SER A 9 -7.08 -2.39 15.58
N PRO A 10 -6.92 -1.08 15.87
CA PRO A 10 -7.14 -0.54 17.21
C PRO A 10 -8.61 -0.62 17.67
N LYS A 11 -9.56 -0.95 16.77
CA LYS A 11 -11.00 -0.96 17.04
C LYS A 11 -11.70 -2.32 16.92
N ARG A 12 -11.03 -3.41 16.49
CA ARG A 12 -11.64 -4.75 16.37
C ARG A 12 -10.62 -5.88 16.57
N ILE A 13 -11.16 -7.04 16.99
CA ILE A 13 -10.55 -8.38 17.19
C ILE A 13 -9.17 -8.52 16.55
N ASP A 14 -8.17 -9.02 17.29
CA ASP A 14 -6.88 -9.53 16.78
C ASP A 14 -7.09 -10.25 15.44
N VAL A 15 -6.86 -9.55 14.33
CA VAL A 15 -6.96 -10.16 13.01
C VAL A 15 -5.60 -10.82 12.74
N PRO A 16 -5.55 -12.03 12.18
CA PRO A 16 -4.29 -12.57 11.70
C PRO A 16 -3.79 -11.73 10.52
N ASN A 17 -2.47 -11.56 10.41
CA ASN A 17 -1.83 -11.03 9.21
C ASN A 17 -2.34 -11.83 7.99
N LEU A 18 -3.03 -11.15 7.07
CA LEU A 18 -3.54 -11.74 5.84
C LEU A 18 -2.53 -11.47 4.73
N SER A 19 -1.95 -12.54 4.19
CA SER A 19 -1.12 -12.47 2.99
C SER A 19 -1.87 -13.12 1.84
N LEU A 20 -1.96 -12.42 0.72
CA LEU A 20 -2.59 -12.86 -0.51
C LEU A 20 -1.54 -12.86 -1.61
N SER A 21 -1.42 -13.98 -2.32
CA SER A 21 -0.55 -14.04 -3.49
C SER A 21 -1.40 -13.91 -4.75
N ILE A 22 -1.08 -12.91 -5.58
CA ILE A 22 -1.63 -12.77 -6.92
C ILE A 22 -0.58 -13.24 -7.92
N ASP A 23 -1.00 -14.20 -8.75
CA ASP A 23 -0.18 -14.72 -9.83
C ASP A 23 0.20 -13.59 -10.80
N GLU A 24 1.47 -13.59 -11.23
CA GLU A 24 2.03 -12.60 -12.14
C GLU A 24 1.23 -12.52 -13.46
N TRP A 25 0.58 -13.61 -13.87
CA TRP A 25 -0.25 -13.66 -15.05
C TRP A 25 -1.34 -12.58 -15.07
N TYR A 26 -1.97 -12.33 -13.93
CA TYR A 26 -3.05 -11.34 -13.79
C TYR A 26 -2.53 -9.90 -13.67
N THR A 27 -1.22 -9.71 -13.53
CA THR A 27 -0.61 -8.39 -13.30
C THR A 27 0.18 -7.88 -14.50
N LYS A 28 0.30 -8.69 -15.56
CA LYS A 28 0.93 -8.31 -16.83
C LYS A 28 0.03 -7.40 -17.66
N PRO A 29 0.54 -6.26 -18.17
CA PRO A 29 -0.27 -5.32 -18.96
C PRO A 29 -0.99 -5.94 -20.16
N ARG A 30 -0.41 -6.97 -20.80
CA ARG A 30 -1.00 -7.64 -21.97
C ARG A 30 -2.16 -8.58 -21.64
N ASN A 31 -2.29 -8.99 -20.38
CA ASN A 31 -3.31 -9.92 -19.89
C ASN A 31 -4.35 -9.20 -19.01
N TYR A 32 -4.24 -7.88 -18.87
CA TYR A 32 -5.02 -7.07 -17.97
C TYR A 32 -6.23 -6.47 -18.72
N GLU A 33 -7.33 -7.21 -18.78
CA GLU A 33 -8.57 -6.69 -19.39
C GLU A 33 -9.30 -5.68 -18.49
N SER A 34 -8.99 -5.66 -17.18
CA SER A 34 -9.66 -4.79 -16.20
C SER A 34 -8.67 -4.34 -15.10
N PRO A 35 -7.86 -3.28 -15.33
CA PRO A 35 -6.86 -2.77 -14.38
C PRO A 35 -7.42 -2.40 -13.00
N GLU A 36 -8.71 -2.17 -12.91
CA GLU A 36 -9.41 -1.78 -11.67
C GLU A 36 -9.69 -2.96 -10.73
N LEU A 37 -9.62 -4.21 -11.21
CA LEU A 37 -10.05 -5.37 -10.42
C LEU A 37 -9.19 -5.60 -9.16
N ILE A 38 -7.88 -5.38 -9.25
CA ILE A 38 -7.00 -5.47 -8.06
C ILE A 38 -7.31 -4.33 -7.07
N PRO A 39 -7.31 -3.04 -7.47
CA PRO A 39 -7.76 -1.96 -6.60
C PRO A 39 -9.13 -2.20 -5.95
N GLU A 40 -10.13 -2.60 -6.71
CA GLU A 40 -11.48 -2.89 -6.21
C GLU A 40 -11.48 -4.01 -5.16
N PHE A 41 -10.75 -5.11 -5.43
CA PHE A 41 -10.65 -6.21 -4.49
C PHE A 41 -9.91 -5.84 -3.21
N ILE A 42 -8.79 -5.11 -3.32
CA ILE A 42 -8.03 -4.63 -2.16
C ILE A 42 -8.87 -3.65 -1.34
N HIS A 43 -9.57 -2.71 -1.97
CA HIS A 43 -10.45 -1.77 -1.27
C HIS A 43 -11.57 -2.51 -0.52
N ALA A 44 -12.20 -3.52 -1.14
CA ALA A 44 -13.22 -4.32 -0.48
C ALA A 44 -12.68 -5.06 0.76
N LEU A 45 -11.44 -5.58 0.69
CA LEU A 45 -10.78 -6.21 1.83
C LEU A 45 -10.42 -5.19 2.91
N TYR A 46 -9.90 -4.02 2.52
CA TYR A 46 -9.60 -2.92 3.43
C TYR A 46 -10.85 -2.48 4.19
N ASP A 47 -11.96 -2.23 3.49
CA ASP A 47 -13.22 -1.81 4.11
C ASP A 47 -13.76 -2.85 5.11
N TYR A 48 -13.49 -4.14 4.84
CA TYR A 48 -13.92 -5.24 5.71
C TYR A 48 -13.01 -5.43 6.94
N LEU A 49 -11.69 -5.35 6.75
CA LEU A 49 -10.69 -5.67 7.77
C LEU A 49 -10.24 -4.45 8.58
N SER A 50 -10.35 -3.25 8.01
CA SER A 50 -9.84 -1.98 8.56
C SER A 50 -8.41 -2.08 9.12
N PRO A 51 -7.43 -2.48 8.28
CA PRO A 51 -6.06 -2.69 8.72
C PRO A 51 -5.32 -1.38 8.97
N ILE A 52 -4.27 -1.42 9.79
CA ILE A 52 -3.35 -0.27 9.98
C ILE A 52 -2.57 0.03 8.69
N TYR A 53 -2.18 -1.02 7.95
CA TYR A 53 -1.40 -0.87 6.73
C TYR A 53 -1.74 -1.95 5.69
N VAL A 54 -1.51 -1.68 4.42
CA VAL A 54 -1.61 -2.64 3.31
C VAL A 54 -0.44 -2.38 2.38
N TYR A 55 0.29 -3.42 1.96
CA TYR A 55 1.33 -3.23 0.96
C TYR A 55 1.36 -4.36 -0.06
N GLY A 56 1.75 -4.02 -1.30
CA GLY A 56 1.84 -4.96 -2.41
C GLY A 56 3.27 -5.15 -2.89
N ASP A 57 3.94 -6.20 -2.41
CA ASP A 57 5.33 -6.50 -2.75
C ASP A 57 5.49 -7.33 -4.04
N MET A 58 6.67 -7.18 -4.61
CA MET A 58 7.18 -7.96 -5.73
C MET A 58 8.44 -8.70 -5.30
N TYR A 59 8.76 -9.79 -6.00
CA TYR A 59 9.99 -10.56 -5.74
C TYR A 59 11.29 -9.77 -6.01
N LEU A 60 11.18 -8.57 -6.57
CA LEU A 60 12.28 -7.63 -6.80
C LEU A 60 12.47 -6.66 -5.63
N ASP A 61 11.57 -6.66 -4.64
CA ASP A 61 11.68 -5.78 -3.50
C ASP A 61 12.70 -6.37 -2.52
N GLU A 62 13.76 -5.59 -2.26
CA GLU A 62 14.83 -5.98 -1.33
C GLU A 62 14.55 -5.50 0.09
N SER A 63 13.55 -4.63 0.25
CA SER A 63 13.21 -3.96 1.50
C SER A 63 12.41 -4.87 2.44
N VAL A 64 12.73 -4.76 3.74
CA VAL A 64 12.07 -5.50 4.81
C VAL A 64 11.27 -4.52 5.64
N LEU A 65 9.95 -4.68 5.65
CA LEU A 65 9.07 -3.98 6.59
C LEU A 65 9.19 -4.62 7.97
N SER A 66 9.27 -3.80 9.01
CA SER A 66 9.22 -4.29 10.39
C SER A 66 7.82 -4.12 10.95
N GLU A 67 7.31 -5.16 11.62
CA GLU A 67 6.05 -5.09 12.37
C GLU A 67 6.08 -3.93 13.37
N SER A 68 7.23 -3.73 14.02
CA SER A 68 7.42 -2.64 14.98
C SER A 68 7.33 -1.24 14.36
N GLY A 69 7.74 -1.08 13.10
CA GLY A 69 7.65 0.19 12.38
C GLY A 69 6.19 0.50 12.08
N ILE A 70 5.46 -0.48 11.55
CA ILE A 70 4.03 -0.37 11.27
C ILE A 70 3.25 -0.01 12.55
N GLU A 71 3.56 -0.66 13.68
CA GLU A 71 2.94 -0.35 14.98
C GLU A 71 3.21 1.08 15.47
N ARG A 72 4.36 1.67 15.12
CA ARG A 72 4.69 3.06 15.45
C ARG A 72 4.11 4.07 14.45
N GLY A 73 3.43 3.61 13.40
CA GLY A 73 2.98 4.47 12.31
C GLY A 73 4.11 4.91 11.39
N GLU A 74 5.21 4.18 11.36
CA GLU A 74 6.37 4.40 10.50
C GLU A 74 6.30 3.46 9.29
N ILE A 75 6.93 3.88 8.19
CA ILE A 75 7.17 3.03 7.03
C ILE A 75 8.65 3.04 6.70
N GLU A 76 9.19 1.88 6.35
CA GLU A 76 10.60 1.74 5.98
C GLU A 76 10.82 1.81 4.46
N ASP A 77 9.81 1.49 3.67
CA ASP A 77 9.84 1.58 2.20
C ASP A 77 8.42 1.69 1.61
N LEU A 78 8.34 2.04 0.33
CA LEU A 78 7.12 2.14 -0.46
C LEU A 78 7.06 1.07 -1.55
N PHE A 79 5.95 0.34 -1.58
CA PHE A 79 5.69 -0.76 -2.48
C PHE A 79 4.82 -0.33 -3.66
N TRP A 80 4.49 -1.23 -4.59
CA TRP A 80 3.63 -0.88 -5.72
C TRP A 80 2.30 -0.25 -5.30
N VAL A 81 1.69 -0.79 -4.24
CA VAL A 81 0.53 -0.22 -3.56
C VAL A 81 0.83 -0.10 -2.07
N ASN A 82 0.44 1.02 -1.47
CA ASN A 82 0.56 1.30 -0.04
C ASN A 82 -0.77 1.86 0.45
N GLY A 83 -1.50 1.09 1.27
CA GLY A 83 -2.75 1.49 1.89
C GLY A 83 -2.53 1.83 3.36
N PHE A 84 -2.70 3.10 3.71
CA PHE A 84 -2.52 3.61 5.06
C PHE A 84 -3.88 3.68 5.75
N GLY A 85 -4.03 2.98 6.88
CA GLY A 85 -5.17 3.16 7.77
C GLY A 85 -5.21 4.58 8.34
N PRO A 86 -6.36 5.05 8.87
CA PRO A 86 -6.52 6.43 9.30
C PRO A 86 -5.51 6.88 10.37
N GLU A 87 -5.11 5.99 11.28
CA GLU A 87 -4.08 6.28 12.29
C GLU A 87 -2.70 6.48 11.67
N MET A 88 -2.35 5.66 10.68
CA MET A 88 -1.08 5.80 9.96
C MET A 88 -1.08 7.06 9.09
N VAL A 89 -2.21 7.43 8.48
CA VAL A 89 -2.37 8.70 7.77
C VAL A 89 -2.19 9.90 8.70
N GLU A 90 -2.70 9.83 9.93
CA GLU A 90 -2.51 10.87 10.94
C GLU A 90 -1.03 11.01 11.32
N ASN A 91 -0.35 9.89 11.59
CA ASN A 91 1.07 9.85 11.98
C ASN A 91 2.01 10.34 10.86
N LEU A 92 1.77 9.92 9.61
CA LEU A 92 2.55 10.34 8.45
C LEU A 92 2.26 11.78 8.02
N GLY A 93 1.08 12.30 8.38
CA GLY A 93 0.56 13.61 8.00
C GLY A 93 -0.33 13.51 6.75
N ARG A 94 -1.62 13.81 6.91
CA ARG A 94 -2.62 13.65 5.84
C ARG A 94 -2.27 14.39 4.55
N GLU A 95 -1.88 15.66 4.66
CA GLU A 95 -1.50 16.49 3.51
C GLU A 95 -0.34 15.85 2.74
N ARG A 96 0.69 15.39 3.47
CA ARG A 96 1.83 14.67 2.90
C ARG A 96 1.39 13.40 2.17
N VAL A 97 0.44 12.62 2.69
CA VAL A 97 -0.01 11.40 2.01
C VAL A 97 -0.83 11.75 0.76
N LEU A 98 -1.76 12.71 0.83
CA LEU A 98 -2.64 13.07 -0.29
C LEU A 98 -1.91 13.77 -1.45
N GLU A 99 -0.85 14.51 -1.15
CA GLU A 99 -0.04 15.21 -2.16
C GLU A 99 1.12 14.35 -2.69
N ALA A 100 1.23 13.09 -2.27
CA ALA A 100 2.27 12.20 -2.73
C ALA A 100 2.24 12.06 -4.27
N PRO A 101 3.39 12.18 -4.96
CA PRO A 101 3.48 12.02 -6.41
C PRO A 101 3.32 10.53 -6.75
N ALA A 102 2.08 10.06 -6.76
CA ALA A 102 1.70 8.70 -7.11
C ALA A 102 0.89 8.71 -8.41
N TRP A 103 0.86 7.58 -9.12
CA TRP A 103 0.00 7.43 -10.30
C TRP A 103 -1.48 7.62 -9.93
N ARG A 104 -1.87 7.17 -8.74
CA ARG A 104 -3.22 7.31 -8.22
C ARG A 104 -3.21 7.37 -6.69
N VAL A 105 -4.05 8.24 -6.16
CA VAL A 105 -4.34 8.38 -4.73
C VAL A 105 -5.83 8.13 -4.52
N ASP A 106 -6.18 7.15 -3.67
CA ASP A 106 -7.58 6.86 -3.34
C ASP A 106 -7.85 7.11 -1.85
N GLU A 107 -8.79 8.00 -1.55
CA GLU A 107 -9.30 8.21 -0.19
C GLU A 107 -10.38 7.17 0.15
N ARG A 108 -10.39 6.71 1.41
CA ARG A 108 -11.41 5.83 1.98
C ARG A 108 -12.32 6.58 2.94
N GLU A 109 -13.54 6.10 3.12
CA GLU A 109 -14.55 6.76 3.96
C GLU A 109 -14.14 6.88 5.44
N ASP A 110 -13.30 5.96 5.92
CA ASP A 110 -12.79 5.95 7.29
C ASP A 110 -11.59 6.91 7.50
N GLY A 111 -11.14 7.58 6.44
CA GLY A 111 -9.99 8.49 6.44
C GLY A 111 -8.68 7.85 5.97
N GLY A 112 -8.67 6.53 5.71
CA GLY A 112 -7.52 5.84 5.10
C GLY A 112 -7.22 6.33 3.68
N VAL A 113 -6.00 6.07 3.21
CA VAL A 113 -5.53 6.51 1.89
C VAL A 113 -4.70 5.42 1.23
N PHE A 114 -4.93 5.16 -0.06
CA PHE A 114 -4.09 4.30 -0.88
C PHE A 114 -3.24 5.12 -1.83
N LEU A 115 -1.95 4.78 -1.91
CA LEU A 115 -1.01 5.25 -2.91
C LEU A 115 -0.66 4.11 -3.87
N TRP A 116 -0.97 4.32 -5.15
CA TRP A 116 -0.59 3.43 -6.23
C TRP A 116 0.55 4.07 -7.00
N LEU A 117 1.75 3.49 -6.93
CA LEU A 117 2.92 4.08 -7.56
C LEU A 117 2.87 3.99 -9.08
N SER A 118 2.09 3.05 -9.61
CA SER A 118 1.90 2.87 -11.03
C SER A 118 0.64 2.09 -11.36
N LYS A 119 0.21 2.20 -12.61
CA LYS A 119 -0.95 1.47 -13.14
C LYS A 119 -0.79 -0.05 -13.07
N TYR A 120 0.43 -0.56 -13.22
CA TYR A 120 0.73 -1.99 -13.16
C TYR A 120 1.98 -2.22 -12.33
N ALA A 121 1.97 -3.27 -11.51
CA ALA A 121 3.07 -3.61 -10.59
C ALA A 121 4.46 -3.55 -11.22
N PHE A 122 4.60 -4.10 -12.43
CA PHE A 122 5.88 -4.19 -13.13
C PHE A 122 6.24 -2.96 -13.99
N THR A 123 5.51 -1.86 -13.83
CA THR A 123 5.71 -0.66 -14.65
C THR A 123 5.88 0.55 -13.76
N GLY A 124 6.72 1.51 -14.15
CA GLY A 124 6.63 2.89 -13.66
C GLY A 124 7.01 3.19 -12.20
N ARG A 125 7.34 2.21 -11.34
CA ARG A 125 7.75 2.49 -9.95
C ARG A 125 8.90 3.50 -9.88
N SER A 126 9.82 3.49 -10.85
CA SER A 126 11.02 4.33 -10.81
C SER A 126 10.77 5.83 -11.06
N GLU A 127 9.65 6.25 -11.66
CA GLU A 127 9.48 7.65 -12.06
C GLU A 127 9.30 8.57 -10.85
N TYR A 128 8.62 8.09 -9.81
CA TYR A 128 8.30 8.88 -8.63
C TYR A 128 9.03 8.43 -7.36
N LEU A 129 9.78 7.33 -7.41
CA LEU A 129 10.36 6.70 -6.22
C LEU A 129 11.27 7.67 -5.44
N GLU A 130 12.16 8.39 -6.12
CA GLU A 130 13.05 9.37 -5.46
C GLU A 130 12.27 10.49 -4.77
N ALA A 131 11.29 11.08 -5.47
CA ALA A 131 10.45 12.14 -4.91
C ALA A 131 9.61 11.66 -3.73
N LEU A 132 9.10 10.43 -3.80
CA LEU A 132 8.38 9.79 -2.71
C LEU A 132 9.30 9.50 -1.52
N HIS A 133 10.51 8.99 -1.74
CA HIS A 133 11.48 8.76 -0.67
C HIS A 133 11.84 10.07 0.03
N GLU A 134 12.07 11.16 -0.71
CA GLU A 134 12.29 12.49 -0.13
C GLU A 134 11.09 12.97 0.71
N GLN A 135 9.87 12.83 0.16
CA GLN A 135 8.64 13.29 0.82
C GLN A 135 8.34 12.52 2.12
N PHE A 136 8.63 11.22 2.15
CA PHE A 136 8.44 10.36 3.32
C PHE A 136 9.68 10.25 4.22
N GLY A 137 10.82 10.84 3.83
CA GLY A 137 12.06 10.81 4.59
C GLY A 137 12.73 9.42 4.63
N LEU A 138 12.59 8.66 3.55
CA LEU A 138 13.13 7.30 3.41
C LEU A 138 14.54 7.34 2.82
N GLU A 139 15.41 6.43 3.26
CA GLU A 139 16.74 6.26 2.65
C GLU A 139 16.58 5.61 1.27
N SER A 140 17.32 6.12 0.28
CA SER A 140 17.31 5.69 -1.13
C SER A 140 18.36 4.63 -1.44
#